data_AF-A0A1H1U8X0-F1
#
_entry.id   AF-A0A1H1U8X0-F1
#
_cell.length_a   1.000
_cell.length_b   1.000
_cell.length_c   1.000
_cell.angle_alpha   90.00
_cell.angle_beta   90.00
_cell.angle_gamma   90.00
#
_symmetry.space_group_name_H-M   'P 1'
#
loop_
_entity.id
_entity.type
_entity.pdbx_description
1 polymer ?
#
loop_
_entity_poly.entity_id
_entity_poly.type
_entity_poly.pdbx_seq_one_letter_code
_entity_poly.pdbx_strand_id
1 'polypeptide(L)'
;MNTVNSAETTTESAYGDSDFVVVANRLPVDRDPAEESQGWRTSPGGLVTAVAPVMKSQEGAWIGWTGVPDVDFDPFTIDGMHLVPVTLTSEDVLRYYEGFSNATLWPLYHDVIVPPEFHRTWWDSYVQVNERFAAKVAEVAAEGATVWVHDYQLQLVPQLVRRMRPDLAIGFFNHIPFPPFELFAQLPWRDEILRGLLGADLVGFQRPADAANFRRAVRGRLNFTTKGSTVAVPAGDVLSAHTVRAEAFPISIDTPYLEELARDPKIIERARQIREEVGNPKVVMLGVDRMDYTKGIRHRLKAFGELLSEGKLDIEDIVLIQIATPSRERLEQYKIIRHDVELAVGRINGEQAEVGSIAVHYLHHSYPRDEMTAFFLASDVMLVTALRDGMNLVAKEYVACRGSDDGALVLSEFTGAADQLTGAVMVNPHDIGNLKAGILDAVQMDEKTRARRMKQMRKKVSTDTVSIWSKKFLAELEAIHTNPEAIIPDRPASLPERSMTASDRITSTVDTPAPAAASGPGAAGSGASGPGEERR
;
A
#
# COMPACT_ATOMS: atom_id res chain seq x y z
N MET A 1 -24.32 37.89 -57.38
CA MET A 1 -23.48 38.11 -56.18
C MET A 1 -23.53 36.82 -55.38
N ASN A 2 -22.34 36.25 -55.14
CA ASN A 2 -22.12 34.91 -54.63
C ASN A 2 -22.58 34.75 -53.18
N THR A 3 -23.36 33.70 -52.91
CA THR A 3 -23.46 33.07 -51.59
C THR A 3 -23.07 31.61 -51.78
N VAL A 4 -21.80 31.32 -51.56
CA VAL A 4 -21.32 29.95 -51.39
C VAL A 4 -21.51 29.61 -49.91
N ASN A 5 -22.44 28.70 -49.64
CA ASN A 5 -22.52 27.97 -48.39
C ASN A 5 -21.24 27.17 -48.21
N SER A 6 -20.35 27.60 -47.32
CA SER A 6 -19.39 26.71 -46.68
C SER A 6 -20.11 26.05 -45.50
N ALA A 7 -20.67 24.87 -45.75
CA ALA A 7 -20.98 23.94 -44.68
C ALA A 7 -19.64 23.54 -44.05
N GLU A 8 -19.35 24.07 -42.86
CA GLU A 8 -18.33 23.50 -41.99
C GLU A 8 -18.75 22.07 -41.71
N THR A 9 -18.04 21.14 -42.34
CA THR A 9 -18.12 19.73 -42.03
C THR A 9 -17.32 19.59 -40.75
N THR A 10 -17.98 19.62 -39.59
CA THR A 10 -17.38 19.15 -38.34
C THR A 10 -17.07 17.68 -38.56
N THR A 11 -15.81 17.39 -38.89
CA THR A 11 -15.24 16.06 -38.70
C THR A 11 -15.41 15.73 -37.23
N GLU A 12 -16.34 14.83 -36.89
CA GLU A 12 -16.36 14.21 -35.57
C GLU A 12 -14.95 13.68 -35.31
N SER A 13 -14.27 14.25 -34.32
CA SER A 13 -12.97 13.77 -33.87
C SER A 13 -13.10 12.29 -33.50
N ALA A 14 -12.21 11.44 -34.00
CA ALA A 14 -12.15 10.03 -33.60
C ALA A 14 -11.64 9.84 -32.15
N TYR A 15 -11.28 10.94 -31.49
CA TYR A 15 -10.72 11.02 -30.14
C TYR A 15 -11.65 11.78 -29.21
N GLY A 16 -11.58 11.48 -27.91
CA GLY A 16 -12.24 12.27 -26.87
C GLY A 16 -11.48 13.57 -26.58
N ASP A 17 -11.88 14.27 -25.51
CA ASP A 17 -11.43 15.65 -25.24
C ASP A 17 -10.48 15.76 -24.03
N SER A 18 -10.11 14.64 -23.39
CA SER A 18 -9.30 14.66 -22.15
C SER A 18 -7.83 14.34 -22.39
N ASP A 19 -6.95 15.32 -22.16
CA ASP A 19 -5.48 15.18 -22.25
C ASP A 19 -4.89 14.36 -21.10
N PHE A 20 -5.61 14.27 -19.98
CA PHE A 20 -5.22 13.49 -18.81
C PHE A 20 -6.39 12.61 -18.33
N VAL A 21 -6.16 11.32 -18.21
CA VAL A 21 -7.18 10.34 -17.82
C VAL A 21 -6.69 9.47 -16.67
N VAL A 22 -7.38 9.53 -15.55
CA VAL A 22 -7.17 8.63 -14.40
C VAL A 22 -8.15 7.48 -14.48
N VAL A 23 -7.66 6.25 -14.27
CA VAL A 23 -8.48 5.05 -14.31
C VAL A 23 -8.31 4.28 -13.01
N ALA A 24 -9.39 4.13 -12.25
CA ALA A 24 -9.38 3.39 -11.00
C ALA A 24 -10.67 2.60 -10.83
N ASN A 25 -10.64 1.52 -10.05
CA ASN A 25 -11.84 0.69 -9.86
C ASN A 25 -13.05 1.49 -9.35
N ARG A 26 -12.84 2.51 -8.51
CA ARG A 26 -13.91 3.37 -7.98
C ARG A 26 -13.75 4.79 -8.49
N LEU A 27 -14.88 5.49 -8.68
CA LEU A 27 -14.90 6.95 -8.76
C LEU A 27 -14.45 7.59 -7.44
N PRO A 28 -13.99 8.85 -7.46
CA PRO A 28 -13.65 9.61 -6.26
C PRO A 28 -14.86 10.00 -5.42
N VAL A 29 -16.06 9.59 -5.84
CA VAL A 29 -17.32 9.78 -5.16
C VAL A 29 -18.07 8.46 -5.03
N ASP A 30 -18.90 8.38 -4.00
CA ASP A 30 -19.78 7.27 -3.68
C ASP A 30 -21.20 7.82 -3.48
N ARG A 31 -22.20 6.96 -3.65
CA ARG A 31 -23.61 7.29 -3.39
C ARG A 31 -24.15 6.28 -2.40
N ASP A 32 -24.78 6.77 -1.34
CA ASP A 32 -25.45 5.88 -0.40
C ASP A 32 -26.73 5.31 -1.05
N PRO A 33 -26.85 3.98 -1.25
CA PRO A 33 -28.05 3.40 -1.84
C PRO A 33 -29.29 3.57 -0.95
N ALA A 34 -29.12 3.73 0.36
CA ALA A 34 -30.22 3.89 1.30
C ALA A 34 -30.73 5.34 1.38
N GLU A 35 -29.93 6.32 0.96
CA GLU A 35 -30.26 7.74 1.01
C GLU A 35 -30.01 8.41 -0.35
N GLU A 36 -30.80 8.01 -1.36
CA GLU A 36 -30.72 8.57 -2.72
C GLU A 36 -30.80 10.10 -2.77
N SER A 37 -31.43 10.74 -1.77
CA SER A 37 -31.58 12.19 -1.62
C SER A 37 -30.32 12.92 -1.11
N GLN A 38 -29.31 12.22 -0.57
CA GLN A 38 -28.09 12.85 -0.05
C GLN A 38 -27.08 13.26 -1.14
N GLY A 39 -27.30 12.86 -2.40
CA GLY A 39 -26.39 13.16 -3.49
C GLY A 39 -25.07 12.36 -3.42
N TRP A 40 -24.02 12.88 -4.08
CA TRP A 40 -22.70 12.26 -4.13
C TRP A 40 -21.84 12.70 -2.95
N ARG A 41 -21.18 11.76 -2.28
CA ARG A 41 -20.19 12.02 -1.23
C ARG A 41 -18.81 11.61 -1.71
N THR A 42 -17.74 12.22 -1.21
CA THR A 42 -16.38 11.80 -1.54
C THR A 42 -16.13 10.37 -1.05
N SER A 43 -15.61 9.51 -1.94
CA SER A 43 -15.26 8.13 -1.62
C SER A 43 -14.17 8.08 -0.55
N PRO A 44 -14.31 7.24 0.49
CA PRO A 44 -13.25 7.04 1.46
C PRO A 44 -12.06 6.32 0.79
N GLY A 45 -10.85 6.88 0.92
CA GLY A 45 -9.65 6.19 0.45
C GLY A 45 -8.43 7.07 0.17
N GLY A 46 -7.25 6.47 0.35
CA GLY A 46 -5.96 7.11 0.10
C GLY A 46 -5.75 7.55 -1.36
N LEU A 47 -6.25 6.77 -2.33
CA LEU A 47 -6.11 7.05 -3.76
C LEU A 47 -6.82 8.36 -4.17
N VAL A 48 -8.06 8.53 -3.74
CA VAL A 48 -8.86 9.72 -4.06
C VAL A 48 -8.17 10.97 -3.53
N THR A 49 -7.74 10.91 -2.27
CA THR A 49 -6.95 11.97 -1.64
C THR A 49 -5.69 12.32 -2.41
N ALA A 50 -5.04 11.29 -2.94
CA ALA A 50 -3.75 11.42 -3.59
C ALA A 50 -3.85 12.04 -4.98
N VAL A 51 -4.88 11.68 -5.72
CA VAL A 51 -4.98 11.94 -7.16
C VAL A 51 -5.97 13.08 -7.47
N ALA A 52 -6.99 13.31 -6.65
CA ALA A 52 -7.95 14.39 -6.88
C ALA A 52 -7.32 15.80 -7.03
N PRO A 53 -6.28 16.19 -6.25
CA PRO A 53 -5.62 17.47 -6.46
C PRO A 53 -4.92 17.60 -7.83
N VAL A 54 -4.41 16.48 -8.36
CA VAL A 54 -3.75 16.44 -9.68
C VAL A 54 -4.81 16.60 -10.78
N MET A 55 -5.94 15.91 -10.65
CA MET A 55 -7.06 15.99 -11.58
C MET A 55 -7.59 17.40 -11.75
N LYS A 56 -7.81 18.12 -10.63
CA LYS A 56 -8.30 19.49 -10.64
C LYS A 56 -7.35 20.46 -11.37
N SER A 57 -6.06 20.14 -11.44
CA SER A 57 -5.06 20.99 -12.09
C SER A 57 -4.91 20.75 -13.59
N GLN A 58 -5.37 19.61 -14.12
CA GLN A 58 -5.18 19.22 -15.52
C GLN A 58 -6.47 19.10 -16.32
N GLU A 59 -7.62 19.52 -15.77
CA GLU A 59 -8.95 19.40 -16.41
C GLU A 59 -9.23 17.98 -16.96
N GLY A 60 -8.70 16.96 -16.28
CA GLY A 60 -8.73 15.58 -16.76
C GLY A 60 -10.04 14.82 -16.46
N ALA A 61 -10.16 13.63 -17.04
CA ALA A 61 -11.26 12.69 -16.77
C ALA A 61 -10.87 11.59 -15.77
N TRP A 62 -11.79 11.21 -14.89
CA TRP A 62 -11.66 10.06 -14.00
C TRP A 62 -12.65 8.97 -14.39
N ILE A 63 -12.14 7.83 -14.82
CA ILE A 63 -12.93 6.64 -15.18
C ILE A 63 -12.99 5.70 -13.98
N GLY A 64 -14.20 5.28 -13.59
CA GLY A 64 -14.38 4.39 -12.44
C GLY A 64 -15.81 3.90 -12.23
N TRP A 65 -15.98 2.86 -11.40
CA TRP A 65 -17.31 2.39 -10.98
C TRP A 65 -17.87 3.24 -9.84
N THR A 66 -19.17 3.51 -9.88
CA THR A 66 -19.85 4.50 -9.04
C THR A 66 -20.07 4.10 -7.59
N GLY A 67 -20.12 2.80 -7.27
CA GLY A 67 -20.79 2.44 -6.01
C GLY A 67 -21.70 1.25 -6.18
N VAL A 68 -22.51 1.35 -7.23
CA VAL A 68 -23.83 0.73 -7.31
C VAL A 68 -23.86 -0.23 -8.51
N PRO A 69 -24.23 -1.51 -8.30
CA PRO A 69 -24.37 -2.45 -9.41
C PRO A 69 -25.64 -2.19 -10.22
N ASP A 70 -25.65 -2.63 -11.48
CA ASP A 70 -26.82 -2.68 -12.37
C ASP A 70 -27.48 -1.31 -12.67
N VAL A 71 -26.74 -0.22 -12.50
CA VAL A 71 -27.20 1.14 -12.80
C VAL A 71 -26.22 1.82 -13.74
N ASP A 72 -26.71 2.24 -14.90
CA ASP A 72 -25.99 3.08 -15.84
C ASP A 72 -26.07 4.55 -15.41
N PHE A 73 -24.93 5.24 -15.47
CA PHE A 73 -24.83 6.66 -15.18
C PHE A 73 -24.14 7.36 -16.35
N ASP A 74 -24.72 8.47 -16.81
CA ASP A 74 -24.07 9.36 -17.75
C ASP A 74 -22.84 10.03 -17.11
N PRO A 75 -21.82 10.42 -17.87
CA PRO A 75 -20.70 11.22 -17.36
C PRO A 75 -21.17 12.52 -16.70
N PHE A 76 -20.50 12.93 -15.62
CA PHE A 76 -20.90 14.10 -14.83
C PHE A 76 -19.68 14.80 -14.22
N THR A 77 -19.84 16.05 -13.79
CA THR A 77 -18.75 16.85 -13.20
C THR A 77 -19.04 17.19 -11.74
N ILE A 78 -18.09 16.91 -10.85
CA ILE A 78 -18.14 17.30 -9.42
C ILE A 78 -16.82 17.94 -9.03
N ASP A 79 -16.89 19.10 -8.37
CA ASP A 79 -15.73 19.85 -7.88
C ASP A 79 -14.63 20.08 -8.95
N GLY A 80 -15.04 20.28 -10.20
CA GLY A 80 -14.13 20.48 -11.34
C GLY A 80 -13.47 19.22 -11.88
N MET A 81 -13.89 18.03 -11.44
CA MET A 81 -13.43 16.74 -11.98
C MET A 81 -14.49 16.18 -12.92
N HIS A 82 -14.12 15.88 -14.16
CA HIS A 82 -14.98 15.16 -15.10
C HIS A 82 -14.95 13.66 -14.76
N LEU A 83 -16.08 13.09 -14.39
CA LEU A 83 -16.21 11.72 -13.93
C LEU A 83 -16.96 10.89 -14.97
N VAL A 84 -16.36 9.76 -15.36
CA VAL A 84 -16.87 8.86 -16.39
C VAL A 84 -17.17 7.50 -15.75
N PRO A 85 -18.45 7.20 -15.48
CA PRO A 85 -18.86 5.94 -14.89
C PRO A 85 -18.56 4.71 -15.75
N VAL A 86 -18.14 3.63 -15.10
CA VAL A 86 -18.15 2.28 -15.65
C VAL A 86 -19.23 1.48 -14.93
N THR A 87 -20.25 1.05 -15.66
CA THR A 87 -21.30 0.19 -15.12
C THR A 87 -20.75 -1.19 -14.84
N LEU A 88 -21.02 -1.72 -13.64
CA LEU A 88 -20.78 -3.11 -13.28
C LEU A 88 -22.12 -3.77 -12.95
N THR A 89 -22.35 -4.97 -13.46
CA THR A 89 -23.51 -5.76 -13.04
C THR A 89 -23.30 -6.35 -11.63
N SER A 90 -24.36 -6.80 -10.96
CA SER A 90 -24.22 -7.55 -9.71
C SER A 90 -23.31 -8.78 -9.86
N GLU A 91 -23.34 -9.43 -11.02
CA GLU A 91 -22.46 -10.57 -11.33
C GLU A 91 -20.99 -10.14 -11.50
N ASP A 92 -20.73 -9.00 -12.14
CA ASP A 92 -19.40 -8.40 -12.21
C ASP A 92 -18.86 -8.08 -10.82
N VAL A 93 -19.67 -7.48 -9.95
CA VAL A 93 -19.27 -7.18 -8.56
C VAL A 93 -18.89 -8.46 -7.82
N LEU A 94 -19.68 -9.53 -7.96
CA LEU A 94 -19.41 -10.81 -7.31
C LEU A 94 -18.13 -11.47 -7.86
N ARG A 95 -17.93 -11.50 -9.18
CA ARG A 95 -16.87 -12.31 -9.81
C ARG A 95 -15.58 -11.56 -10.05
N TYR A 96 -15.64 -10.33 -10.54
CA TYR A 96 -14.46 -9.50 -10.79
C TYR A 96 -13.94 -8.86 -9.51
N TYR A 97 -14.82 -8.21 -8.73
CA TYR A 97 -14.39 -7.43 -7.57
C TYR A 97 -14.25 -8.30 -6.32
N GLU A 98 -15.31 -8.99 -5.90
CA GLU A 98 -15.25 -9.86 -4.71
C GLU A 98 -14.42 -11.12 -4.96
N GLY A 99 -14.63 -11.77 -6.10
CA GLY A 99 -13.89 -12.96 -6.54
C GLY A 99 -12.43 -12.65 -6.91
N PHE A 100 -12.17 -12.36 -8.19
CA PHE A 100 -10.79 -12.30 -8.68
C PHE A 100 -9.94 -11.24 -7.97
N SER A 101 -10.46 -10.04 -7.79
CA SER A 101 -9.68 -8.97 -7.16
C SER A 101 -9.42 -9.22 -5.67
N ASN A 102 -10.45 -9.54 -4.89
CA ASN A 102 -10.36 -9.58 -3.42
C ASN A 102 -10.20 -10.98 -2.80
N ALA A 103 -10.52 -12.06 -3.52
CA ALA A 103 -10.32 -13.45 -3.08
C ALA A 103 -9.20 -14.18 -3.84
N THR A 104 -8.73 -13.67 -5.00
CA THR A 104 -7.54 -14.19 -5.69
C THR A 104 -6.32 -13.28 -5.51
N LEU A 105 -6.36 -12.06 -6.09
CA LEU A 105 -5.18 -11.19 -6.16
C LEU A 105 -4.78 -10.62 -4.79
N TRP A 106 -5.75 -10.09 -4.03
CA TRP A 106 -5.48 -9.51 -2.71
C TRP A 106 -4.75 -10.47 -1.76
N PRO A 107 -5.27 -11.68 -1.45
CA PRO A 107 -4.55 -12.62 -0.59
C PRO A 107 -3.19 -13.04 -1.17
N LEU A 108 -3.12 -13.28 -2.48
CA LEU A 108 -1.88 -13.69 -3.14
C LEU A 108 -0.77 -12.63 -3.02
N TYR A 109 -1.11 -11.36 -3.21
CA TYR A 109 -0.16 -10.25 -3.20
C TYR A 109 0.21 -9.82 -1.77
N HIS A 110 -0.58 -10.21 -0.78
CA HIS A 110 -0.30 -10.02 0.64
C HIS A 110 0.23 -11.29 1.30
N ASP A 111 1.21 -11.91 0.64
CA ASP A 111 1.99 -13.04 1.15
C ASP A 111 1.16 -14.28 1.55
N VAL A 112 -0.02 -14.47 0.95
CA VAL A 112 -0.89 -15.63 1.21
C VAL A 112 -1.26 -15.77 2.69
N ILE A 113 -1.43 -14.63 3.39
CA ILE A 113 -1.94 -14.59 4.78
C ILE A 113 -3.25 -15.38 4.90
N VAL A 114 -4.07 -15.30 3.86
CA VAL A 114 -5.22 -16.16 3.61
C VAL A 114 -4.97 -16.89 2.28
N PRO A 115 -5.32 -18.18 2.14
CA PRO A 115 -5.19 -18.89 0.87
C PRO A 115 -5.99 -18.21 -0.26
N PRO A 116 -5.36 -17.88 -1.41
CA PRO A 116 -6.09 -17.37 -2.57
C PRO A 116 -6.94 -18.47 -3.20
N GLU A 117 -8.10 -18.07 -3.73
CA GLU A 117 -8.97 -18.95 -4.51
C GLU A 117 -8.78 -18.70 -6.00
N PHE A 118 -8.77 -19.76 -6.81
CA PHE A 118 -8.58 -19.66 -8.25
C PHE A 118 -9.78 -20.25 -9.01
N HIS A 119 -10.62 -19.38 -9.55
CA HIS A 119 -11.80 -19.78 -10.32
C HIS A 119 -11.76 -19.16 -11.71
N ARG A 120 -11.90 -20.00 -12.74
CA ARG A 120 -11.88 -19.54 -14.14
C ARG A 120 -12.98 -18.54 -14.46
N THR A 121 -14.17 -18.75 -13.93
CA THR A 121 -15.31 -17.83 -14.11
C THR A 121 -15.04 -16.45 -13.52
N TRP A 122 -14.23 -16.35 -12.46
CA TRP A 122 -13.81 -15.06 -11.91
C TRP A 122 -12.80 -14.36 -12.82
N TRP A 123 -11.84 -15.12 -13.36
CA TRP A 123 -10.91 -14.60 -14.35
C TRP A 123 -11.63 -14.09 -15.61
N ASP A 124 -12.58 -14.87 -16.15
CA ASP A 124 -13.31 -14.49 -17.35
C ASP A 124 -14.07 -13.16 -17.14
N SER A 125 -14.72 -12.99 -15.98
CA SER A 125 -15.33 -11.69 -15.59
C SER A 125 -14.27 -10.60 -15.38
N TYR A 126 -13.11 -10.93 -14.85
CA TYR A 126 -12.03 -9.96 -14.65
C TYR A 126 -11.53 -9.37 -15.97
N VAL A 127 -11.36 -10.21 -16.99
CA VAL A 127 -11.03 -9.81 -18.35
C VAL A 127 -12.13 -8.91 -18.93
N GLN A 128 -13.39 -9.34 -18.90
CA GLN A 128 -14.52 -8.58 -19.46
C GLN A 128 -14.67 -7.19 -18.84
N VAL A 129 -14.50 -7.09 -17.52
CA VAL A 129 -14.54 -5.78 -16.84
C VAL A 129 -13.34 -4.92 -17.24
N ASN A 130 -12.12 -5.48 -17.29
CA ASN A 130 -10.95 -4.72 -17.74
C ASN A 130 -11.09 -4.24 -19.20
N GLU A 131 -11.72 -5.02 -20.09
CA GLU A 131 -12.06 -4.60 -21.46
C GLU A 131 -13.03 -3.42 -21.47
N ARG A 132 -14.05 -3.42 -20.61
CA ARG A 132 -15.00 -2.30 -20.47
C ARG A 132 -14.31 -1.02 -19.98
N PHE A 133 -13.41 -1.13 -19.01
CA PHE A 133 -12.60 0.00 -18.56
C PHE A 133 -11.70 0.53 -19.69
N ALA A 134 -11.01 -0.34 -20.41
CA ALA A 134 -10.14 0.04 -21.51
C ALA A 134 -10.91 0.71 -22.66
N ALA A 135 -12.13 0.23 -22.98
CA ALA A 135 -12.99 0.85 -23.97
C ALA A 135 -13.38 2.30 -23.57
N LYS A 136 -13.72 2.52 -22.29
CA LYS A 136 -13.99 3.88 -21.79
C LYS A 136 -12.78 4.80 -21.85
N VAL A 137 -11.57 4.28 -21.64
CA VAL A 137 -10.34 5.07 -21.84
C VAL A 137 -10.21 5.50 -23.30
N ALA A 138 -10.44 4.57 -24.24
CA ALA A 138 -10.31 4.86 -25.67
C ALA A 138 -11.33 5.89 -26.16
N GLU A 139 -12.57 5.90 -25.62
CA GLU A 139 -13.61 6.90 -25.91
C GLU A 139 -13.26 8.30 -25.39
N VAL A 140 -12.67 8.40 -24.20
CA VAL A 140 -12.53 9.68 -23.48
C VAL A 140 -11.20 10.37 -23.73
N ALA A 141 -10.12 9.60 -23.95
CA ALA A 141 -8.78 10.14 -24.10
C ALA A 141 -8.62 10.90 -25.42
N ALA A 142 -8.06 12.11 -25.35
CA ALA A 142 -7.62 12.90 -26.50
C ALA A 142 -6.43 12.23 -27.22
N GLU A 143 -6.09 12.70 -28.42
CA GLU A 143 -4.92 12.22 -29.17
C GLU A 143 -3.64 12.49 -28.38
N GLY A 144 -2.81 11.45 -28.16
CA GLY A 144 -1.55 11.58 -27.42
C GLY A 144 -1.72 11.85 -25.92
N ALA A 145 -2.93 11.67 -25.36
CA ALA A 145 -3.21 11.91 -23.95
C ALA A 145 -2.39 11.00 -23.01
N THR A 146 -2.27 11.45 -21.76
CA THR A 146 -1.66 10.69 -20.67
C THR A 146 -2.73 9.92 -19.89
N VAL A 147 -2.59 8.60 -19.82
CA VAL A 147 -3.47 7.70 -19.07
C VAL A 147 -2.73 7.17 -17.84
N TRP A 148 -3.32 7.33 -16.66
CA TRP A 148 -2.80 6.80 -15.41
C TRP A 148 -3.75 5.78 -14.79
N VAL A 149 -3.41 4.50 -14.94
CA VAL A 149 -4.17 3.35 -14.42
C VAL A 149 -3.72 3.02 -13.01
N HIS A 150 -4.68 2.76 -12.12
CA HIS A 150 -4.41 2.46 -10.72
C HIS A 150 -4.90 1.08 -10.31
N ASP A 151 -3.96 0.37 -9.69
CA ASP A 151 -4.16 -0.74 -8.77
C ASP A 151 -4.55 -2.10 -9.38
N TYR A 152 -4.44 -3.13 -8.54
CA TYR A 152 -4.48 -4.55 -8.92
C TYR A 152 -5.77 -5.00 -9.62
N GLN A 153 -6.87 -4.24 -9.53
CA GLN A 153 -8.12 -4.61 -10.20
C GLN A 153 -8.04 -4.35 -11.72
N LEU A 154 -7.12 -3.48 -12.18
CA LEU A 154 -7.07 -3.01 -13.56
C LEU A 154 -5.75 -3.38 -14.26
N GLN A 155 -5.14 -4.52 -13.91
CA GLN A 155 -3.80 -4.90 -14.40
C GLN A 155 -3.77 -5.24 -15.89
N LEU A 156 -4.91 -5.49 -16.55
CA LEU A 156 -4.99 -5.77 -17.99
C LEU A 156 -5.25 -4.52 -18.82
N VAL A 157 -5.79 -3.47 -18.20
CA VAL A 157 -6.14 -2.21 -18.88
C VAL A 157 -4.97 -1.63 -19.68
N PRO A 158 -3.71 -1.56 -19.18
CA PRO A 158 -2.64 -0.93 -19.94
C PRO A 158 -2.43 -1.56 -21.33
N GLN A 159 -2.36 -2.89 -21.39
CA GLN A 159 -2.23 -3.60 -22.66
C GLN A 159 -3.47 -3.44 -23.54
N LEU A 160 -4.67 -3.52 -22.97
CA LEU A 160 -5.91 -3.39 -23.72
C LEU A 160 -6.03 -1.99 -24.35
N VAL A 161 -5.70 -0.94 -23.59
CA VAL A 161 -5.67 0.44 -24.09
C VAL A 161 -4.63 0.60 -25.18
N ARG A 162 -3.38 0.14 -24.99
CA ARG A 162 -2.33 0.28 -26.01
C ARG A 162 -2.69 -0.38 -27.35
N ARG A 163 -3.45 -1.48 -27.32
CA ARG A 163 -3.94 -2.13 -28.55
C ARG A 163 -4.88 -1.23 -29.36
N MET A 164 -5.74 -0.49 -28.67
CA MET A 164 -6.74 0.39 -29.28
C MET A 164 -6.18 1.77 -29.62
N ARG A 165 -5.28 2.26 -28.76
CA ARG A 165 -4.75 3.62 -28.75
C ARG A 165 -3.24 3.61 -28.52
N PRO A 166 -2.45 3.23 -29.55
CA PRO A 166 -0.99 3.17 -29.47
C PRO A 166 -0.32 4.54 -29.34
N ASP A 167 -1.08 5.62 -29.51
CA ASP A 167 -0.63 7.01 -29.38
C ASP A 167 -0.50 7.49 -27.91
N LEU A 168 -1.17 6.81 -26.97
CA LEU A 168 -1.25 7.26 -25.57
C LEU A 168 0.01 6.96 -24.77
N ALA A 169 0.34 7.88 -23.85
CA ALA A 169 1.32 7.63 -22.79
C ALA A 169 0.61 6.95 -21.60
N ILE A 170 1.03 5.73 -21.24
CA ILE A 170 0.29 4.89 -20.28
C ILE A 170 1.17 4.62 -19.05
N GLY A 171 0.75 5.13 -17.91
CA GLY A 171 1.29 4.78 -16.60
C GLY A 171 0.37 3.79 -15.87
N PHE A 172 0.97 2.82 -15.15
CA PHE A 172 0.28 1.97 -14.19
C PHE A 172 0.92 2.14 -12.82
N PHE A 173 0.13 2.24 -11.74
CA PHE A 173 0.66 2.23 -10.37
C PHE A 173 -0.03 1.19 -9.48
N ASN A 174 0.74 0.25 -8.94
CA ASN A 174 0.25 -0.77 -8.00
C ASN A 174 0.30 -0.25 -6.56
N HIS A 175 -0.85 -0.13 -5.88
CA HIS A 175 -0.89 0.43 -4.52
C HIS A 175 -0.63 -0.61 -3.43
N ILE A 176 -0.88 -1.87 -3.74
CA ILE A 176 -0.58 -3.02 -2.89
C ILE A 176 0.84 -3.55 -3.15
N PRO A 177 1.40 -4.42 -2.29
CA PRO A 177 2.69 -5.05 -2.56
C PRO A 177 2.67 -5.86 -3.86
N PHE A 178 3.83 -6.07 -4.47
CA PHE A 178 3.98 -7.04 -5.56
C PHE A 178 4.76 -8.26 -5.03
N PRO A 179 4.14 -9.45 -5.03
CA PRO A 179 4.67 -10.59 -4.29
C PRO A 179 5.97 -11.12 -4.92
N PRO A 180 6.81 -11.83 -4.14
CA PRO A 180 7.89 -12.64 -4.68
C PRO A 180 7.41 -13.58 -5.79
N PHE A 181 8.27 -13.86 -6.77
CA PHE A 181 7.91 -14.68 -7.92
C PHE A 181 7.39 -16.07 -7.52
N GLU A 182 7.92 -16.63 -6.44
CA GLU A 182 7.56 -17.94 -5.92
C GLU A 182 6.08 -18.01 -5.49
N LEU A 183 5.55 -16.93 -4.92
CA LEU A 183 4.12 -16.81 -4.62
C LEU A 183 3.33 -16.48 -5.88
N PHE A 184 3.78 -15.48 -6.64
CA PHE A 184 3.12 -15.05 -7.89
C PHE A 184 2.92 -16.20 -8.88
N ALA A 185 3.86 -17.15 -8.94
CA ALA A 185 3.82 -18.32 -9.82
C ALA A 185 2.60 -19.24 -9.58
N GLN A 186 1.94 -19.15 -8.41
CA GLN A 186 0.72 -19.88 -8.11
C GLN A 186 -0.47 -19.43 -8.96
N LEU A 187 -0.47 -18.17 -9.44
CA LEU A 187 -1.57 -17.61 -10.22
C LEU A 187 -1.65 -18.32 -11.60
N PRO A 188 -2.80 -18.94 -11.96
CA PRO A 188 -2.95 -19.59 -13.25
C PRO A 188 -2.73 -18.63 -14.44
N TRP A 189 -3.24 -17.39 -14.32
CA TRP A 189 -3.20 -16.34 -15.36
C TRP A 189 -2.04 -15.35 -15.20
N ARG A 190 -0.92 -15.82 -14.62
CA ARG A 190 0.26 -14.99 -14.36
C ARG A 190 0.88 -14.39 -15.62
N ASP A 191 0.79 -15.07 -16.76
CA ASP A 191 1.36 -14.58 -18.02
C ASP A 191 0.56 -13.40 -18.54
N GLU A 192 -0.77 -13.52 -18.49
CA GLU A 192 -1.74 -12.52 -18.89
C GLU A 192 -1.63 -11.28 -18.01
N ILE A 193 -1.50 -11.44 -16.70
CA ILE A 193 -1.27 -10.31 -15.78
C ILE A 193 0.05 -9.60 -16.08
N LEU A 194 1.16 -10.33 -16.23
CA LEU A 194 2.45 -9.70 -16.55
C LEU A 194 2.40 -8.97 -17.90
N ARG A 195 1.80 -9.58 -18.93
CA ARG A 195 1.63 -8.96 -20.25
C ARG A 195 0.68 -7.76 -20.20
N GLY A 196 -0.35 -7.82 -19.37
CA GLY A 196 -1.27 -6.71 -19.11
C GLY A 196 -0.53 -5.47 -18.59
N LEU A 197 0.26 -5.66 -17.54
CA LEU A 197 1.10 -4.62 -16.92
C LEU A 197 2.15 -4.08 -17.89
N LEU A 198 2.77 -4.96 -18.69
CA LEU A 198 3.73 -4.60 -19.73
C LEU A 198 3.11 -3.88 -20.93
N GLY A 199 1.81 -3.55 -20.90
CA GLY A 199 1.23 -2.59 -21.85
C GLY A 199 1.41 -1.12 -21.46
N ALA A 200 1.90 -0.84 -20.26
CA ALA A 200 2.23 0.51 -19.81
C ALA A 200 3.66 0.90 -20.26
N ASP A 201 3.93 2.21 -20.39
CA ASP A 201 5.29 2.73 -20.53
C ASP A 201 6.02 2.75 -19.17
N LEU A 202 5.28 3.05 -18.09
CA LEU A 202 5.78 3.09 -16.71
C LEU A 202 4.90 2.26 -15.77
N VAL A 203 5.51 1.31 -15.06
CA VAL A 203 4.89 0.51 -13.99
C VAL A 203 5.49 0.94 -12.65
N GLY A 204 4.71 1.66 -11.85
CA GLY A 204 5.10 2.13 -10.53
C GLY A 204 4.67 1.18 -9.40
N PHE A 205 5.50 1.08 -8.38
CA PHE A 205 5.25 0.33 -7.15
C PHE A 205 5.53 1.18 -5.92
N GLN A 206 5.10 0.72 -4.74
CA GLN A 206 5.38 1.39 -3.49
C GLN A 206 6.86 1.28 -3.08
N ARG A 207 7.43 0.07 -3.21
CA ARG A 207 8.78 -0.24 -2.71
C ARG A 207 9.71 -0.71 -3.83
N PRO A 208 11.02 -0.46 -3.73
CA PRO A 208 12.01 -1.00 -4.68
C PRO A 208 11.96 -2.52 -4.79
N ALA A 209 11.69 -3.23 -3.69
CA ALA A 209 11.56 -4.69 -3.67
C ALA A 209 10.38 -5.19 -4.52
N ASP A 210 9.25 -4.48 -4.53
CA ASP A 210 8.08 -4.82 -5.34
C ASP A 210 8.40 -4.68 -6.84
N ALA A 211 9.06 -3.57 -7.22
CA ALA A 211 9.52 -3.35 -8.60
C ALA A 211 10.54 -4.42 -9.04
N ALA A 212 11.47 -4.79 -8.16
CA ALA A 212 12.43 -5.86 -8.43
C ALA A 212 11.74 -7.23 -8.58
N ASN A 213 10.73 -7.53 -7.76
CA ASN A 213 9.92 -8.75 -7.88
C ASN A 213 9.20 -8.82 -9.23
N PHE A 214 8.60 -7.71 -9.68
CA PHE A 214 7.96 -7.64 -10.99
C PHE A 214 8.96 -7.94 -12.12
N ARG A 215 10.12 -7.27 -12.14
CA ARG A 215 11.17 -7.52 -13.15
C ARG A 215 11.67 -8.97 -13.11
N ARG A 216 11.80 -9.55 -11.91
CA ARG A 216 12.17 -10.96 -11.72
C ARG A 216 11.12 -11.91 -12.27
N ALA A 217 9.83 -11.62 -12.03
CA ALA A 217 8.72 -12.40 -12.58
C ALA A 217 8.68 -12.32 -14.10
N VAL A 218 8.86 -11.13 -14.69
CA VAL A 218 8.94 -10.95 -16.15
C VAL A 218 10.10 -11.74 -16.75
N ARG A 219 11.31 -11.60 -16.18
CA ARG A 219 12.50 -12.32 -16.65
C ARG A 219 12.34 -13.83 -16.52
N GLY A 220 11.86 -14.31 -15.36
CA GLY A 220 11.76 -15.73 -15.07
C GLY A 220 10.59 -16.43 -15.77
N ARG A 221 9.49 -15.71 -16.04
CA ARG A 221 8.28 -16.31 -16.64
C ARG A 221 8.12 -16.06 -18.13
N LEU A 222 8.40 -14.85 -18.59
CA LEU A 222 8.23 -14.44 -19.99
C LEU A 222 9.54 -14.46 -20.78
N ASN A 223 10.69 -14.65 -20.12
CA ASN A 223 12.03 -14.62 -20.72
C ASN A 223 12.37 -13.28 -21.39
N PHE A 224 11.76 -12.18 -20.97
CA PHE A 224 12.08 -10.85 -21.50
C PHE A 224 13.35 -10.30 -20.83
N THR A 225 14.14 -9.57 -21.60
CA THR A 225 15.38 -8.95 -21.11
C THR A 225 15.06 -7.78 -20.19
N THR A 226 15.74 -7.72 -19.06
CA THR A 226 15.62 -6.61 -18.11
C THR A 226 16.99 -6.02 -17.81
N LYS A 227 17.14 -4.70 -17.82
CA LYS A 227 18.40 -3.99 -17.52
C LYS A 227 18.10 -2.76 -16.66
N GLY A 228 18.61 -2.70 -15.43
CA GLY A 228 18.23 -1.65 -14.48
C GLY A 228 16.74 -1.69 -14.18
N SER A 229 16.07 -0.53 -14.23
CA SER A 229 14.60 -0.43 -14.14
C SER A 229 13.86 -0.83 -15.42
N THR A 230 14.57 -1.08 -16.51
CA THR A 230 14.00 -1.25 -17.84
C THR A 230 13.71 -2.71 -18.18
N VAL A 231 12.59 -2.96 -18.86
CA VAL A 231 12.17 -4.22 -19.47
C VAL A 231 12.02 -4.02 -20.97
N ALA A 232 12.72 -4.83 -21.78
CA ALA A 232 12.55 -4.83 -23.23
C ALA A 232 11.42 -5.81 -23.60
N VAL A 233 10.30 -5.28 -24.08
CA VAL A 233 9.15 -6.07 -24.52
C VAL A 233 9.33 -6.36 -26.01
N PRO A 234 9.49 -7.63 -26.42
CA PRO A 234 9.63 -7.97 -27.82
C PRO A 234 8.31 -7.73 -28.57
N ALA A 235 8.42 -7.50 -29.89
CA ALA A 235 7.25 -7.49 -30.75
C ALA A 235 6.54 -8.85 -30.66
N GLY A 236 5.24 -8.82 -30.41
CA GLY A 236 4.38 -10.00 -30.42
C GLY A 236 3.26 -9.83 -31.43
N ASP A 237 2.30 -10.77 -31.42
CA ASP A 237 1.14 -10.73 -32.32
C ASP A 237 0.26 -9.49 -32.09
N VAL A 238 0.39 -8.85 -30.93
CA VAL A 238 -0.55 -7.84 -30.45
C VAL A 238 0.05 -6.47 -30.23
N LEU A 239 1.31 -6.38 -29.82
CA LEU A 239 2.00 -5.12 -29.55
C LEU A 239 3.33 -5.09 -30.31
N SER A 240 3.69 -3.91 -30.81
CA SER A 240 5.04 -3.65 -31.31
C SER A 240 6.07 -3.76 -30.18
N ALA A 241 7.33 -3.96 -30.57
CA ALA A 241 8.43 -3.92 -29.62
C ALA A 241 8.48 -2.54 -28.95
N HIS A 242 8.59 -2.52 -27.63
CA HIS A 242 8.69 -1.29 -26.86
C HIS A 242 9.41 -1.55 -25.53
N THR A 243 9.66 -0.47 -24.82
CA THR A 243 10.43 -0.47 -23.59
C THR A 243 9.52 -0.05 -22.44
N VAL A 244 9.55 -0.80 -21.34
CA VAL A 244 8.77 -0.51 -20.13
C VAL A 244 9.72 -0.23 -18.98
N ARG A 245 9.45 0.80 -18.19
CA ARG A 245 10.17 1.05 -16.92
C ARG A 245 9.35 0.55 -15.74
N ALA A 246 10.01 -0.12 -14.80
CA ALA A 246 9.41 -0.59 -13.56
C ALA A 246 10.18 -0.04 -12.36
N GLU A 247 9.57 0.88 -11.61
CA GLU A 247 10.23 1.68 -10.57
C GLU A 247 9.36 1.88 -9.32
N ALA A 248 9.98 2.35 -8.23
CA ALA A 248 9.29 2.62 -6.97
C ALA A 248 9.02 4.12 -6.78
N PHE A 249 7.76 4.45 -6.46
CA PHE A 249 7.30 5.78 -6.08
C PHE A 249 6.44 5.63 -4.83
N PRO A 250 7.02 5.75 -3.62
CA PRO A 250 6.27 5.55 -2.38
C PRO A 250 5.21 6.63 -2.24
N ILE A 251 3.93 6.23 -2.28
CA ILE A 251 2.81 7.15 -2.13
C ILE A 251 2.82 7.80 -0.75
N SER A 252 2.25 9.00 -0.65
CA SER A 252 2.18 9.74 0.60
C SER A 252 0.84 10.46 0.74
N ILE A 253 0.78 11.40 1.68
CA ILE A 253 -0.42 12.13 2.08
C ILE A 253 -0.34 13.61 1.71
N ASP A 254 -1.50 14.29 1.77
CA ASP A 254 -1.57 15.75 1.76
C ASP A 254 -1.22 16.29 3.16
N THR A 255 0.09 16.37 3.43
CA THR A 255 0.63 16.80 4.72
C THR A 255 0.17 18.22 5.09
N PRO A 256 0.23 19.24 4.20
CA PRO A 256 -0.26 20.58 4.53
C PRO A 256 -1.72 20.60 4.98
N TYR A 257 -2.60 19.88 4.28
CA TYR A 257 -4.02 19.80 4.64
C TYR A 257 -4.24 19.17 6.03
N LEU A 258 -3.54 18.08 6.35
CA LEU A 258 -3.65 17.42 7.65
C LEU A 258 -3.06 18.26 8.79
N GLU A 259 -1.97 18.99 8.52
CA GLU A 259 -1.41 19.93 9.49
C GLU A 259 -2.35 21.13 9.75
N GLU A 260 -3.12 21.56 8.75
CA GLU A 260 -4.15 22.60 8.92
C GLU A 260 -5.30 22.09 9.80
N LEU A 261 -5.85 20.91 9.50
CA LEU A 261 -6.88 20.27 10.33
C LEU A 261 -6.41 20.08 11.77
N ALA A 262 -5.18 19.60 11.97
CA ALA A 262 -4.62 19.37 13.31
C ALA A 262 -4.45 20.66 14.14
N ARG A 263 -4.49 21.85 13.51
CA ARG A 263 -4.44 23.16 14.19
C ARG A 263 -5.82 23.78 14.41
N ASP A 264 -6.90 23.19 13.89
CA ASP A 264 -8.26 23.71 14.08
C ASP A 264 -8.64 23.61 15.57
N PRO A 265 -8.98 24.73 16.24
CA PRO A 265 -9.40 24.73 17.64
C PRO A 265 -10.57 23.79 17.95
N LYS A 266 -11.49 23.59 16.99
CA LYS A 266 -12.63 22.67 17.17
C LYS A 266 -12.18 21.22 17.22
N ILE A 267 -11.20 20.85 16.39
CA ILE A 267 -10.66 19.48 16.34
C ILE A 267 -9.80 19.21 17.58
N ILE A 268 -9.03 20.21 18.04
CA ILE A 268 -8.27 20.12 19.30
C ILE A 268 -9.23 19.93 20.49
N GLU A 269 -10.31 20.69 20.55
CA GLU A 269 -11.33 20.52 21.60
C GLU A 269 -12.02 19.16 21.52
N ARG A 270 -12.31 18.67 20.30
CA ARG A 270 -12.85 17.32 20.11
C ARG A 270 -11.88 16.24 20.61
N ALA A 271 -10.58 16.39 20.36
CA ALA A 271 -9.57 15.48 20.88
C ALA A 271 -9.55 15.44 22.42
N ARG A 272 -9.74 16.59 23.07
CA ARG A 272 -9.89 16.70 24.53
C ARG A 272 -11.13 15.94 25.01
N GLN A 273 -12.28 16.12 24.33
CA GLN A 273 -13.53 15.42 24.64
C GLN A 273 -13.40 13.91 24.48
N ILE A 274 -12.73 13.43 23.43
CA ILE A 274 -12.46 12.00 23.23
C ILE A 274 -11.70 11.41 24.44
N ARG A 275 -10.69 12.13 24.97
CA ARG A 275 -9.99 11.70 26.19
C ARG A 275 -10.90 11.68 27.41
N GLU A 276 -11.80 12.65 27.56
CA GLU A 276 -12.79 12.66 28.64
C GLU A 276 -13.77 11.48 28.55
N GLU A 277 -14.24 11.17 27.34
CA GLU A 277 -15.17 10.06 27.05
C GLU A 277 -14.59 8.69 27.41
N VAL A 278 -13.26 8.53 27.33
CA VAL A 278 -12.56 7.30 27.72
C VAL A 278 -11.95 7.35 29.13
N GLY A 279 -12.34 8.34 29.95
CA GLY A 279 -11.99 8.39 31.37
C GLY A 279 -10.66 9.08 31.71
N ASN A 280 -10.09 9.88 30.80
CA ASN A 280 -8.82 10.60 30.97
C ASN A 280 -7.64 9.71 31.43
N PRO A 281 -7.34 8.61 30.73
CA PRO A 281 -6.21 7.76 31.07
C PRO A 281 -4.88 8.50 30.86
N LYS A 282 -3.81 8.01 31.50
CA LYS A 282 -2.45 8.52 31.27
C LYS A 282 -2.01 8.31 29.83
N VAL A 283 -2.37 7.18 29.23
CA VAL A 283 -1.99 6.81 27.86
C VAL A 283 -3.20 6.33 27.07
N VAL A 284 -3.42 6.95 25.91
CA VAL A 284 -4.40 6.49 24.91
C VAL A 284 -3.66 5.83 23.75
N MET A 285 -3.89 4.54 23.54
CA MET A 285 -3.43 3.84 22.34
C MET A 285 -4.50 3.86 21.27
N LEU A 286 -4.08 3.97 20.02
CA LEU A 286 -4.98 4.02 18.87
C LEU A 286 -4.57 3.00 17.80
N GLY A 287 -5.53 2.22 17.33
CA GLY A 287 -5.43 1.41 16.12
C GLY A 287 -6.53 1.84 15.15
N VAL A 288 -6.15 2.15 13.90
CA VAL A 288 -7.10 2.56 12.85
C VAL A 288 -6.81 1.75 11.60
N ASP A 289 -7.75 0.90 11.21
CA ASP A 289 -7.59 0.02 10.07
C ASP A 289 -8.93 -0.24 9.39
N ARG A 290 -8.90 -0.65 8.12
CA ARG A 290 -10.05 -1.37 7.55
C ARG A 290 -10.13 -2.74 8.23
N MET A 291 -11.34 -3.28 8.41
CA MET A 291 -11.52 -4.66 8.84
C MET A 291 -10.98 -5.60 7.74
N ASP A 292 -9.71 -5.97 7.85
CA ASP A 292 -8.96 -6.71 6.84
C ASP A 292 -7.88 -7.56 7.52
N TYR A 293 -7.77 -8.82 7.10
CA TYR A 293 -6.84 -9.78 7.71
C TYR A 293 -5.36 -9.40 7.59
N THR A 294 -5.01 -8.53 6.64
CA THR A 294 -3.65 -8.02 6.44
C THR A 294 -3.21 -7.05 7.55
N LYS A 295 -4.15 -6.48 8.32
CA LYS A 295 -3.90 -5.37 9.25
C LYS A 295 -3.39 -5.78 10.62
N GLY A 296 -3.34 -7.08 10.91
CA GLY A 296 -2.77 -7.58 12.16
C GLY A 296 -3.53 -7.16 13.43
N ILE A 297 -4.81 -6.77 13.31
CA ILE A 297 -5.65 -6.32 14.44
C ILE A 297 -5.69 -7.38 15.55
N ARG A 298 -5.82 -8.67 15.18
CA ARG A 298 -5.76 -9.79 16.14
C ARG A 298 -4.43 -9.87 16.89
N HIS A 299 -3.31 -9.61 16.22
CA HIS A 299 -1.98 -9.66 16.83
C HIS A 299 -1.80 -8.50 17.81
N ARG A 300 -2.27 -7.31 17.44
CA ARG A 300 -2.34 -6.13 18.31
C ARG A 300 -3.15 -6.39 19.57
N LEU A 301 -4.38 -6.89 19.42
CA LEU A 301 -5.27 -7.19 20.55
C LEU A 301 -4.66 -8.26 21.45
N LYS A 302 -4.08 -9.33 20.88
CA LYS A 302 -3.39 -10.36 21.64
C LYS A 302 -2.23 -9.80 22.45
N ALA A 303 -1.35 -9.01 21.83
CA ALA A 303 -0.21 -8.40 22.53
C ALA A 303 -0.68 -7.47 23.66
N PHE A 304 -1.69 -6.64 23.42
CA PHE A 304 -2.26 -5.77 24.43
C PHE A 304 -2.89 -6.55 25.60
N GLY A 305 -3.73 -7.55 25.31
CA GLY A 305 -4.35 -8.40 26.33
C GLY A 305 -3.35 -9.18 27.17
N GLU A 306 -2.26 -9.69 26.57
CA GLU A 306 -1.18 -10.34 27.31
C GLU A 306 -0.41 -9.35 28.21
N LEU A 307 -0.19 -8.10 27.76
CA LEU A 307 0.47 -7.09 28.58
C LEU A 307 -0.35 -6.70 29.83
N LEU A 308 -1.67 -6.61 29.68
CA LEU A 308 -2.59 -6.40 30.81
C LEU A 308 -2.55 -7.59 31.77
N SER A 309 -2.68 -8.82 31.24
CA SER A 309 -2.66 -10.05 32.04
C SER A 309 -1.35 -10.26 32.79
N GLU A 310 -0.23 -9.77 32.24
CA GLU A 310 1.09 -9.81 32.86
C GLU A 310 1.33 -8.68 33.88
N GLY A 311 0.37 -7.76 34.07
CA GLY A 311 0.51 -6.60 34.95
C GLY A 311 1.57 -5.60 34.47
N LYS A 312 1.95 -5.64 33.18
CA LYS A 312 2.91 -4.70 32.58
C LYS A 312 2.24 -3.42 32.09
N LEU A 313 0.93 -3.48 31.90
CA LEU A 313 0.05 -2.36 31.62
C LEU A 313 -1.09 -2.39 32.63
N ASP A 314 -1.55 -1.22 33.05
CA ASP A 314 -2.61 -1.05 34.04
C ASP A 314 -3.83 -0.38 33.39
N ILE A 315 -5.00 -1.00 33.53
CA ILE A 315 -6.26 -0.53 32.94
C ILE A 315 -6.72 0.82 33.50
N GLU A 316 -6.28 1.21 34.69
CA GLU A 316 -6.56 2.55 35.23
C GLU A 316 -5.80 3.65 34.47
N ASP A 317 -4.64 3.29 33.90
CA ASP A 317 -3.71 4.24 33.28
C ASP A 317 -3.72 4.19 31.75
N ILE A 318 -4.23 3.11 31.14
CA ILE A 318 -4.16 2.90 29.69
C ILE A 318 -5.48 2.43 29.09
N VAL A 319 -5.77 2.95 27.90
CA VAL A 319 -6.88 2.48 27.06
C VAL A 319 -6.41 2.22 25.63
N LEU A 320 -7.01 1.23 24.97
CA LEU A 320 -6.88 1.03 23.53
C LEU A 320 -8.19 1.40 22.83
N ILE A 321 -8.13 2.38 21.93
CA ILE A 321 -9.20 2.67 20.97
C ILE A 321 -8.87 1.96 19.66
N GLN A 322 -9.74 1.05 19.23
CA GLN A 322 -9.64 0.35 17.95
C GLN A 322 -10.79 0.76 17.03
N ILE A 323 -10.47 1.55 16.02
CA ILE A 323 -11.39 1.91 14.94
C ILE A 323 -11.17 0.92 13.80
N ALA A 324 -12.23 0.21 13.42
CA ALA A 324 -12.24 -0.73 12.32
C ALA A 324 -13.30 -0.33 11.29
N THR A 325 -12.89 0.19 10.13
CA THR A 325 -13.85 0.54 9.08
C THR A 325 -14.38 -0.71 8.38
N PRO A 326 -15.71 -0.88 8.22
CA PRO A 326 -16.28 -2.02 7.51
C PRO A 326 -15.70 -2.18 6.11
N SER A 327 -15.37 -3.42 5.72
CA SER A 327 -14.76 -3.70 4.42
C SER A 327 -15.14 -5.10 3.94
N ARG A 328 -15.64 -5.20 2.70
CA ARG A 328 -15.85 -6.48 1.97
C ARG A 328 -16.63 -7.53 2.78
N GLU A 329 -17.65 -7.10 3.52
CA GLU A 329 -18.34 -7.93 4.52
C GLU A 329 -19.07 -9.17 3.96
N ARG A 330 -19.25 -9.25 2.64
CA ARG A 330 -19.83 -10.43 1.98
C ARG A 330 -18.85 -11.61 1.90
N LEU A 331 -17.54 -11.34 1.91
CA LEU A 331 -16.49 -12.37 1.81
C LEU A 331 -16.32 -13.12 3.14
N GLU A 332 -16.24 -14.44 3.07
CA GLU A 332 -16.22 -15.30 4.26
C GLU A 332 -15.04 -15.01 5.19
N GLN A 333 -13.85 -14.83 4.62
CA GLN A 333 -12.62 -14.52 5.37
C GLN A 333 -12.72 -13.18 6.12
N TYR A 334 -13.52 -12.23 5.61
CA TYR A 334 -13.80 -10.95 6.26
C TYR A 334 -14.81 -11.09 7.42
N LYS A 335 -15.76 -12.02 7.32
CA LYS A 335 -16.66 -12.36 8.43
C LYS A 335 -15.90 -13.07 9.56
N ILE A 336 -15.00 -13.99 9.22
CA ILE A 336 -14.17 -14.72 10.20
C ILE A 336 -13.28 -13.75 10.97
N ILE A 337 -12.52 -12.88 10.29
CA ILE A 337 -11.65 -11.92 10.98
C ILE A 337 -12.44 -10.95 11.86
N ARG A 338 -13.62 -10.50 11.41
CA ARG A 338 -14.51 -9.66 12.21
C ARG A 338 -14.95 -10.38 13.48
N HIS A 339 -15.45 -11.61 13.35
CA HIS A 339 -15.84 -12.44 14.50
C HIS A 339 -14.69 -12.63 15.49
N ASP A 340 -13.50 -12.99 15.00
CA ASP A 340 -12.32 -13.21 15.83
C ASP A 340 -11.87 -11.94 16.56
N VAL A 341 -11.96 -10.78 15.92
CA VAL A 341 -11.65 -9.48 16.53
C VAL A 341 -12.67 -9.12 17.60
N GLU A 342 -13.97 -9.21 17.29
CA GLU A 342 -15.05 -8.92 18.25
C GLU A 342 -14.98 -9.85 19.47
N LEU A 343 -14.68 -11.14 19.26
CA LEU A 343 -14.47 -12.11 20.33
C LEU A 343 -13.23 -11.76 21.19
N ALA A 344 -12.12 -11.37 20.57
CA ALA A 344 -10.92 -10.96 21.29
C ALA A 344 -11.16 -9.70 22.14
N VAL A 345 -11.87 -8.70 21.61
CA VAL A 345 -12.28 -7.50 22.34
C VAL A 345 -13.15 -7.86 23.55
N GLY A 346 -14.19 -8.67 23.33
CA GLY A 346 -15.09 -9.12 24.40
C GLY A 346 -14.35 -9.90 25.50
N ARG A 347 -13.40 -10.75 25.11
CA ARG A 347 -12.56 -11.50 26.05
C ARG A 347 -11.66 -10.58 26.87
N ILE A 348 -10.91 -9.67 26.23
CA ILE A 348 -10.00 -8.76 26.95
C ILE A 348 -10.78 -7.90 27.94
N ASN A 349 -11.89 -7.31 27.50
CA ASN A 349 -12.73 -6.52 28.39
C ASN A 349 -13.35 -7.38 29.50
N GLY A 350 -13.82 -8.60 29.20
CA GLY A 350 -14.40 -9.48 30.23
C GLY A 350 -13.40 -10.00 31.27
N GLU A 351 -12.13 -10.18 30.90
CA GLU A 351 -11.07 -10.68 31.78
C GLU A 351 -10.40 -9.56 32.60
N GLN A 352 -10.34 -8.33 32.06
CA GLN A 352 -9.52 -7.25 32.62
C GLN A 352 -10.32 -6.05 33.14
N ALA A 353 -11.58 -5.86 32.74
CA ALA A 353 -12.37 -4.72 33.16
C ALA A 353 -12.84 -4.81 34.61
N GLU A 354 -12.79 -3.68 35.31
CA GLU A 354 -13.54 -3.46 36.54
C GLU A 354 -14.84 -2.70 36.23
N VAL A 355 -15.72 -2.56 37.22
CA VAL A 355 -16.96 -1.79 37.05
C VAL A 355 -16.61 -0.33 36.73
N GLY A 356 -16.80 0.06 35.46
CA GLY A 356 -16.56 1.41 34.98
C GLY A 356 -15.25 1.61 34.20
N SER A 357 -14.39 0.60 34.07
CA SER A 357 -13.19 0.65 33.21
C SER A 357 -13.34 -0.28 32.00
N ILE A 358 -12.94 0.19 30.82
CA ILE A 358 -12.98 -0.60 29.58
C ILE A 358 -11.58 -0.54 28.96
N ALA A 359 -10.92 -1.69 28.83
CA ALA A 359 -9.56 -1.74 28.28
C ALA A 359 -9.53 -1.43 26.78
N VAL A 360 -10.53 -1.92 26.03
CA VAL A 360 -10.61 -1.79 24.58
C VAL A 360 -11.94 -1.17 24.16
N HIS A 361 -11.89 0.05 23.63
CA HIS A 361 -13.01 0.69 22.93
C HIS A 361 -12.95 0.31 21.45
N TYR A 362 -13.83 -0.60 21.02
CA TYR A 362 -13.90 -1.07 19.64
C TYR A 362 -15.05 -0.40 18.89
N LEU A 363 -14.74 0.22 17.75
CA LEU A 363 -15.65 1.03 16.95
C LEU A 363 -15.67 0.50 15.51
N HIS A 364 -16.80 -0.08 15.08
CA HIS A 364 -16.94 -0.68 13.75
C HIS A 364 -17.72 0.22 12.78
N HIS A 365 -17.17 1.39 12.46
CA HIS A 365 -17.74 2.31 11.47
C HIS A 365 -16.68 3.23 10.86
N SER A 366 -17.08 3.97 9.82
CA SER A 366 -16.27 5.02 9.22
C SER A 366 -16.41 6.33 10.00
N TYR A 367 -15.37 7.14 9.97
CA TYR A 367 -15.38 8.49 10.52
C TYR A 367 -14.96 9.51 9.45
N PRO A 368 -15.52 10.73 9.49
CA PRO A 368 -15.04 11.82 8.67
C PRO A 368 -13.64 12.26 9.11
N ARG A 369 -12.96 13.03 8.27
CA ARG A 369 -11.53 13.35 8.46
C ARG A 369 -11.23 14.19 9.68
N ASP A 370 -12.10 15.14 9.97
CA ASP A 370 -12.06 15.98 11.16
C ASP A 370 -12.09 15.14 12.44
N GLU A 371 -13.03 14.21 12.56
CA GLU A 371 -13.13 13.30 13.71
C GLU A 371 -11.91 12.35 13.77
N MET A 372 -11.45 11.82 12.63
CA MET A 372 -10.23 11.01 12.60
C MET A 372 -8.98 11.79 13.04
N THR A 373 -8.88 13.06 12.67
CA THR A 373 -7.80 13.95 13.11
C THR A 373 -7.86 14.17 14.62
N ALA A 374 -9.06 14.32 15.18
CA ALA A 374 -9.25 14.41 16.62
C ALA A 374 -8.77 13.13 17.35
N PHE A 375 -9.05 11.94 16.82
CA PHE A 375 -8.50 10.69 17.36
C PHE A 375 -6.96 10.64 17.31
N PHE A 376 -6.35 11.07 16.19
CA PHE A 376 -4.89 11.14 16.09
C PHE A 376 -4.27 12.08 17.13
N LEU A 377 -4.89 13.24 17.36
CA LEU A 377 -4.46 14.19 18.39
C LEU A 377 -4.69 13.67 19.83
N ALA A 378 -5.79 12.95 20.05
CA ALA A 378 -6.14 12.41 21.37
C ALA A 378 -5.24 11.25 21.81
N SER A 379 -4.67 10.51 20.86
CA SER A 379 -3.82 9.34 21.15
C SER A 379 -2.40 9.72 21.61
N ASP A 380 -1.74 8.86 22.38
CA ASP A 380 -0.33 8.99 22.77
C ASP A 380 0.56 8.01 22.00
N VAL A 381 0.00 6.84 21.65
CA VAL A 381 0.70 5.78 20.93
C VAL A 381 -0.18 5.26 19.80
N MET A 382 0.31 5.39 18.56
CA MET A 382 -0.35 4.82 17.40
C MET A 382 0.20 3.42 17.10
N LEU A 383 -0.69 2.44 16.96
CA LEU A 383 -0.35 1.04 16.70
C LEU A 383 -0.66 0.70 15.24
N VAL A 384 0.36 0.59 14.39
CA VAL A 384 0.23 0.19 12.99
C VAL A 384 0.96 -1.13 12.78
N THR A 385 0.24 -2.24 12.95
CA THR A 385 0.83 -3.58 13.12
C THR A 385 0.46 -4.53 11.99
N ALA A 386 0.33 -4.02 10.76
CA ALA A 386 -0.06 -4.80 9.60
C ALA A 386 0.94 -5.92 9.31
N LEU A 387 0.43 -7.12 9.01
CA LEU A 387 1.23 -8.29 8.61
C LEU A 387 1.87 -8.08 7.23
N ARG A 388 1.17 -7.36 6.35
CA ARG A 388 1.67 -6.94 5.05
C ARG A 388 0.87 -5.74 4.56
N ASP A 389 1.53 -4.67 4.14
CA ASP A 389 0.85 -3.48 3.60
C ASP A 389 1.74 -2.80 2.54
N GLY A 390 1.13 -2.37 1.43
CA GLY A 390 1.86 -1.68 0.36
C GLY A 390 2.51 -0.39 0.85
N MET A 391 1.81 0.38 1.71
CA MET A 391 2.34 1.61 2.29
C MET A 391 1.87 1.82 3.73
N ASN A 392 0.57 1.78 3.99
CA ASN A 392 -0.09 2.26 5.21
C ASN A 392 -0.04 3.80 5.38
N LEU A 393 -1.05 4.50 4.84
CA LEU A 393 -1.14 5.95 4.95
C LEU A 393 -1.51 6.43 6.36
N VAL A 394 -2.26 5.64 7.13
CA VAL A 394 -2.67 5.95 8.51
C VAL A 394 -1.44 6.28 9.39
N ALA A 395 -0.33 5.53 9.22
CA ALA A 395 0.92 5.83 9.91
C ALA A 395 1.44 7.25 9.61
N LYS A 396 1.35 7.69 8.34
CA LYS A 396 1.78 9.02 7.90
C LYS A 396 0.81 10.11 8.36
N GLU A 397 -0.49 9.83 8.32
CA GLU A 397 -1.55 10.75 8.77
C GLU A 397 -1.36 11.08 10.25
N TYR A 398 -1.19 10.05 11.10
CA TYR A 398 -0.88 10.24 12.51
C TYR A 398 0.34 11.14 12.71
N VAL A 399 1.47 10.82 12.05
CA VAL A 399 2.71 11.61 12.14
C VAL A 399 2.49 13.07 11.72
N ALA A 400 1.76 13.31 10.63
CA ALA A 400 1.48 14.66 10.14
C ALA A 400 0.68 15.49 11.16
N CYS A 401 -0.26 14.87 11.87
CA CYS A 401 -1.08 15.56 12.87
C CYS A 401 -0.33 15.93 14.16
N ARG A 402 0.86 15.37 14.45
CA ARG A 402 1.62 15.63 15.69
C ARG A 402 2.40 16.94 15.67
N GLY A 403 1.70 18.06 15.56
CA GLY A 403 2.29 19.41 15.45
C GLY A 403 3.28 19.78 16.57
N SER A 404 3.08 19.25 17.78
CA SER A 404 3.90 19.41 18.99
C SER A 404 5.13 18.51 19.06
N ASP A 405 5.39 17.70 18.01
CA ASP A 405 6.41 16.65 17.99
C ASP A 405 6.23 15.58 19.09
N ASP A 406 5.07 15.47 19.74
CA ASP A 406 4.80 14.43 20.74
C ASP A 406 4.19 13.15 20.12
N GLY A 407 3.84 12.19 20.97
CA GLY A 407 3.29 10.90 20.56
C GLY A 407 4.34 9.90 20.03
N ALA A 408 4.00 8.61 20.07
CA ALA A 408 4.83 7.53 19.54
C ALA A 408 4.09 6.75 18.45
N LEU A 409 4.84 6.15 17.53
CA LEU A 409 4.32 5.28 16.48
C LEU A 409 5.00 3.91 16.62
N VAL A 410 4.21 2.88 16.87
CA VAL A 410 4.63 1.47 16.76
C VAL A 410 4.28 1.01 15.36
N LEU A 411 5.28 0.62 14.57
CA LEU A 411 5.12 0.38 13.14
C LEU A 411 5.67 -0.98 12.73
N SER A 412 4.86 -1.76 12.03
CA SER A 412 5.27 -3.02 11.43
C SER A 412 6.31 -2.79 10.32
N GLU A 413 7.39 -3.58 10.35
CA GLU A 413 8.42 -3.63 9.30
C GLU A 413 7.91 -4.13 7.94
N PHE A 414 6.70 -4.70 7.91
CA PHE A 414 6.05 -5.22 6.70
C PHE A 414 5.13 -4.19 6.01
N THR A 415 5.25 -2.91 6.39
CA THR A 415 4.57 -1.79 5.73
C THR A 415 5.54 -0.99 4.86
N GLY A 416 5.10 -0.47 3.72
CA GLY A 416 5.95 0.44 2.92
C GLY A 416 6.33 1.72 3.67
N ALA A 417 5.52 2.19 4.62
CA ALA A 417 5.83 3.34 5.45
C ALA A 417 7.07 3.12 6.34
N ALA A 418 7.39 1.87 6.69
CA ALA A 418 8.59 1.52 7.47
C ALA A 418 9.89 1.99 6.80
N ASP A 419 9.94 1.99 5.46
CA ASP A 419 11.12 2.42 4.69
C ASP A 419 11.37 3.95 4.84
N GLN A 420 10.35 4.72 5.24
CA GLN A 420 10.42 6.18 5.36
C GLN A 420 10.33 6.68 6.81
N LEU A 421 9.55 6.02 7.67
CA LEU A 421 9.26 6.45 9.05
C LEU A 421 10.24 5.83 10.07
N THR A 422 11.54 6.01 9.86
CA THR A 422 12.61 5.38 10.65
C THR A 422 12.69 5.84 12.12
N GLY A 423 11.89 6.83 12.52
CA GLY A 423 11.74 7.23 13.92
C GLY A 423 10.74 6.37 14.70
N ALA A 424 9.98 5.51 14.02
CA ALA A 424 8.99 4.63 14.67
C ALA A 424 9.66 3.57 15.54
N VAL A 425 8.90 3.02 16.50
CA VAL A 425 9.25 1.78 17.18
C VAL A 425 8.91 0.63 16.23
N MET A 426 9.94 0.15 15.53
CA MET A 426 9.79 -0.92 14.54
C MET A 426 9.50 -2.25 15.22
N VAL A 427 8.48 -2.96 14.73
CA VAL A 427 8.08 -4.26 15.25
C VAL A 427 7.88 -5.29 14.15
N ASN A 428 8.13 -6.55 14.47
CA ASN A 428 7.69 -7.70 13.70
C ASN A 428 6.37 -8.21 14.29
N PRO A 429 5.22 -8.04 13.63
CA PRO A 429 3.92 -8.45 14.16
C PRO A 429 3.74 -9.98 14.25
N HIS A 430 4.59 -10.78 13.60
CA HIS A 430 4.60 -12.23 13.75
C HIS A 430 5.24 -12.69 15.07
N ASP A 431 6.08 -11.85 15.67
CA ASP A 431 6.65 -12.06 17.00
C ASP A 431 5.86 -11.24 18.03
N ILE A 432 4.92 -11.91 18.71
CA ILE A 432 4.11 -11.28 19.76
C ILE A 432 4.99 -10.73 20.89
N GLY A 433 6.13 -11.37 21.21
CA GLY A 433 7.06 -10.87 22.21
C GLY A 433 7.70 -9.55 21.80
N ASN A 434 8.16 -9.46 20.55
CA ASN A 434 8.68 -8.22 19.98
C ASN A 434 7.61 -7.12 19.91
N LEU A 435 6.39 -7.45 19.50
CA LEU A 435 5.27 -6.50 19.48
C LEU A 435 4.96 -5.95 20.88
N LYS A 436 4.91 -6.82 21.90
CA LYS A 436 4.72 -6.41 23.30
C LYS A 436 5.84 -5.50 23.79
N ALA A 437 7.09 -5.86 23.49
CA ALA A 437 8.24 -5.03 23.83
C ALA A 437 8.19 -3.65 23.16
N GLY A 438 7.79 -3.58 21.88
CA GLY A 438 7.64 -2.33 21.16
C GLY A 438 6.49 -1.45 21.71
N ILE A 439 5.37 -2.05 22.10
CA ILE A 439 4.28 -1.33 22.78
C ILE A 439 4.80 -0.74 24.10
N LEU A 440 5.51 -1.52 24.92
CA LEU A 440 6.07 -1.03 26.18
C LEU A 440 7.11 0.08 25.97
N ASP A 441 8.02 -0.06 25.00
CA ASP A 441 8.99 0.99 24.65
C ASP A 441 8.28 2.29 24.27
N ALA A 442 7.22 2.23 23.47
CA ALA A 442 6.44 3.39 23.08
C ALA A 442 5.72 4.06 24.26
N VAL A 443 5.10 3.27 25.15
CA VAL A 443 4.40 3.75 26.35
C VAL A 443 5.36 4.39 27.36
N GLN A 444 6.54 3.81 27.54
CA GLN A 444 7.53 4.25 28.53
C GLN A 444 8.52 5.28 27.96
N MET A 445 8.36 5.69 26.70
CA MET A 445 9.29 6.57 26.00
C MET A 445 9.36 7.94 26.66
N ASP A 446 10.58 8.38 27.03
CA ASP A 446 10.81 9.70 27.56
C ASP A 446 10.47 10.80 26.53
N GLU A 447 10.05 11.96 27.03
CA GLU A 447 9.58 13.08 26.19
C GLU A 447 10.62 13.54 25.17
N LYS A 448 11.91 13.57 25.54
CA LYS A 448 12.98 14.03 24.66
C LYS A 448 13.22 13.05 23.51
N THR A 449 13.21 11.75 23.79
CA THR A 449 13.31 10.71 22.76
C THR A 449 12.11 10.72 21.83
N ARG A 450 10.90 10.85 22.41
CA ARG A 450 9.64 10.95 21.68
C ARG A 450 9.63 12.14 20.71
N ALA A 451 9.96 13.34 21.23
CA ALA A 451 10.10 14.58 20.46
C ALA A 451 11.07 14.45 19.28
N ARG A 452 12.26 13.89 19.55
CA ARG A 452 13.28 13.69 18.53
C ARG A 452 12.81 12.74 17.41
N ARG A 453 12.20 11.61 17.78
CA ARG A 453 11.73 10.58 16.83
C ARG A 453 10.58 11.10 15.99
N MET A 454 9.59 11.76 16.60
CA MET A 454 8.45 12.32 15.88
C MET A 454 8.88 13.43 14.90
N LYS A 455 9.74 14.36 15.35
CA LYS A 455 10.28 15.43 14.49
C LYS A 455 10.99 14.88 13.24
N GLN A 456 11.75 13.80 13.38
CA GLN A 456 12.39 13.13 12.25
C GLN A 456 11.36 12.59 11.26
N MET A 457 10.32 11.91 11.74
CA MET A 457 9.25 11.36 10.90
C MET A 457 8.42 12.48 10.24
N ARG A 458 8.10 13.55 10.98
CA ARG A 458 7.39 14.73 10.47
C ARG A 458 8.14 15.41 9.34
N LYS A 459 9.46 15.60 9.49
CA LYS A 459 10.31 16.11 8.41
C LYS A 459 10.21 15.25 7.16
N LYS A 460 10.15 13.92 7.31
CA LYS A 460 10.02 13.02 6.15
C LYS A 460 8.68 13.21 5.45
N VAL A 461 7.56 13.13 6.17
CA VAL A 461 6.21 13.24 5.57
C VAL A 461 5.91 14.64 5.01
N SER A 462 6.56 15.70 5.52
CA SER A 462 6.41 17.05 4.95
C SER A 462 7.21 17.25 3.67
N THR A 463 8.32 16.52 3.48
CA THR A 463 9.14 16.60 2.25
C THR A 463 8.74 15.60 1.16
N ASP A 464 8.10 14.50 1.53
CA ASP A 464 7.56 13.51 0.59
C ASP A 464 6.04 13.54 0.68
N THR A 465 5.41 14.55 0.08
CA THR A 465 3.93 14.68 0.03
C THR A 465 3.35 13.96 -1.18
N VAL A 466 2.03 13.81 -1.19
CA VAL A 466 1.34 13.17 -2.29
C VAL A 466 1.44 13.95 -3.61
N SER A 467 1.49 15.28 -3.56
CA SER A 467 1.75 16.12 -4.73
C SER A 467 3.16 15.92 -5.28
N ILE A 468 4.15 15.61 -4.44
CA ILE A 468 5.51 15.30 -4.87
C ILE A 468 5.55 13.90 -5.50
N TRP A 469 4.84 12.93 -4.92
CA TRP A 469 4.70 11.59 -5.48
C TRP A 469 4.11 11.63 -6.90
N SER A 470 2.99 12.33 -7.10
CA SER A 470 2.34 12.41 -8.42
C SER A 470 3.21 13.14 -9.44
N LYS A 471 3.80 14.28 -9.08
CA LYS A 471 4.74 15.01 -9.94
C LYS A 471 5.94 14.15 -10.37
N LYS A 472 6.51 13.37 -9.44
CA LYS A 472 7.63 12.47 -9.75
C LYS A 472 7.22 11.37 -10.73
N PHE A 473 6.05 10.75 -10.53
CA PHE A 473 5.57 9.69 -11.42
C PHE A 473 5.27 10.23 -12.83
N LEU A 474 4.52 11.34 -12.91
CA LEU A 474 4.13 11.93 -14.20
C LEU A 474 5.32 12.50 -14.98
N ALA A 475 6.26 13.15 -14.30
CA ALA A 475 7.49 13.62 -14.95
C ALA A 475 8.34 12.47 -15.50
N GLU A 476 8.38 11.32 -14.79
CA GLU A 476 9.06 10.13 -15.30
C GLU A 476 8.33 9.54 -16.52
N LEU A 477 6.99 9.50 -16.51
CA LEU A 477 6.20 9.04 -17.64
C LEU A 477 6.41 9.94 -18.89
N GLU A 478 6.43 11.25 -18.71
CA GLU A 478 6.71 12.22 -19.78
C GLU A 478 8.16 12.08 -20.31
N ALA A 479 9.12 11.83 -19.42
CA ALA A 479 10.51 11.58 -19.80
C ALA A 479 10.67 10.31 -20.65
N ILE A 480 9.87 9.27 -20.42
CA ILE A 480 9.87 8.04 -21.23
C ILE A 480 9.36 8.35 -22.63
N HIS A 481 8.28 9.12 -22.74
CA HIS A 481 7.71 9.49 -24.04
C HIS A 481 8.73 10.27 -24.90
N THR A 482 9.51 11.15 -24.27
CA THR A 482 10.56 11.94 -24.96
C THR A 482 11.85 11.17 -25.24
N ASN A 483 12.22 10.19 -24.39
CA ASN A 483 13.41 9.37 -24.58
C ASN A 483 13.20 7.90 -24.12
N PRO A 484 12.58 7.06 -24.96
CA PRO A 484 12.18 5.70 -24.57
C PRO A 484 13.35 4.73 -24.30
N GLU A 485 14.55 5.02 -24.83
CA GLU A 485 15.72 4.13 -24.74
C GLU A 485 16.61 4.42 -23.52
N ALA A 486 16.31 5.45 -22.73
CA ALA A 486 17.10 5.83 -21.57
C ALA A 486 17.11 4.70 -20.51
N ILE A 487 18.28 4.16 -20.19
CA ILE A 487 18.45 3.16 -19.13
C ILE A 487 18.70 3.89 -17.80
N ILE A 488 17.83 3.68 -16.81
CA ILE A 488 18.04 4.17 -15.44
C ILE A 488 18.61 3.04 -14.56
N PRO A 489 19.72 3.29 -13.84
CA PRO A 489 20.25 2.36 -12.85
C PRO A 489 19.22 2.05 -11.76
N ASP A 490 19.26 0.84 -11.21
CA ASP A 490 18.39 0.47 -10.10
C ASP A 490 18.66 1.38 -8.90
N ARG A 491 17.61 1.99 -8.33
CA ARG A 491 17.76 2.72 -7.06
C ARG A 491 17.92 1.68 -5.96
N PRO A 492 19.02 1.69 -5.19
CA PRO A 492 19.20 0.70 -4.13
C PRO A 492 18.05 0.78 -3.15
N ALA A 493 17.55 -0.37 -2.70
CA ALA A 493 16.68 -0.41 -1.54
C ALA A 493 17.47 0.18 -0.36
N SER A 494 16.98 1.28 0.22
CA SER A 494 17.53 1.77 1.48
C SER A 494 17.20 0.74 2.55
N LEU A 495 18.17 -0.11 2.89
CA LEU A 495 18.06 -0.98 4.06
C LEU A 495 17.96 -0.06 5.29
N PRO A 496 16.98 -0.25 6.19
CA PRO A 496 17.01 0.43 7.46
C PRO A 496 18.30 0.03 8.19
N GLU A 497 19.10 1.01 8.60
CA GLU A 497 20.21 0.77 9.51
C GLU A 497 19.63 0.12 10.77
N ARG A 498 19.94 -1.15 11.02
CA ARG A 498 19.64 -1.79 12.30
C ARG A 498 20.35 -0.98 13.38
N SER A 499 19.57 -0.28 14.20
CA SER A 499 20.05 0.24 15.48
C SER A 499 20.41 -0.96 16.36
N MET A 500 21.66 -1.39 16.33
CA MET A 500 22.17 -2.39 17.26
C MET A 500 22.01 -1.86 18.67
N THR A 501 21.19 -2.51 19.49
CA THR A 501 21.11 -2.20 20.91
C THR A 501 22.38 -2.70 21.61
N ALA A 502 22.74 -2.09 22.74
CA ALA A 502 23.96 -2.42 23.48
C ALA A 502 24.02 -3.87 24.01
N SER A 503 22.96 -4.66 23.85
CA SER A 503 22.90 -6.07 24.27
C SER A 503 23.57 -7.04 23.28
N ASP A 504 23.74 -6.66 22.01
CA ASP A 504 24.29 -7.55 20.97
C ASP A 504 25.83 -7.64 20.94
N ARG A 505 26.53 -6.97 21.87
CA ARG A 505 28.01 -6.93 21.89
C ARG A 505 28.68 -8.07 22.65
N ILE A 506 27.94 -9.06 23.15
CA ILE A 506 28.55 -10.19 23.86
C ILE A 506 28.10 -11.48 23.18
N THR A 507 28.83 -11.88 22.14
CA THR A 507 29.30 -13.26 21.88
C THR A 507 29.87 -13.36 20.45
N SER A 508 31.16 -13.03 20.28
CA SER A 508 31.99 -13.68 19.25
C SER A 508 33.48 -13.54 19.59
N THR A 509 33.92 -14.25 20.62
CA THR A 509 35.33 -14.61 20.76
C THR A 509 35.42 -16.12 20.75
N VAL A 510 35.47 -16.69 19.54
CA VAL A 510 35.95 -18.05 19.34
C VAL A 510 37.46 -17.93 19.21
N ASP A 511 38.16 -18.23 20.30
CA ASP A 511 39.61 -18.37 20.31
C ASP A 511 40.02 -19.50 19.36
N THR A 512 40.83 -19.15 18.36
CA THR A 512 41.55 -20.12 17.54
C THR A 512 43.02 -20.07 17.98
N PRO A 513 43.66 -21.16 18.43
CA PRO A 513 45.05 -21.11 18.86
C PRO A 513 45.98 -21.06 17.63
N ALA A 514 46.94 -20.14 17.67
CA ALA A 514 47.98 -19.96 16.67
C ALA A 514 49.01 -21.12 16.67
N PRO A 515 49.62 -21.47 15.52
CA PRO A 515 50.62 -22.54 15.46
C PRO A 515 52.00 -22.03 15.91
N ALA A 516 52.65 -22.82 16.75
CA ALA A 516 54.01 -22.55 17.24
C ALA A 516 55.05 -22.78 16.13
N ALA A 517 55.95 -21.80 15.97
CA ALA A 517 57.14 -21.89 15.15
C ALA A 517 58.19 -22.80 15.83
N ALA A 518 58.74 -23.75 15.07
CA ALA A 518 59.89 -24.55 15.50
C ALA A 518 61.11 -24.20 14.64
N SER A 519 62.09 -23.55 15.27
CA SER A 519 63.48 -23.44 14.81
C SER A 519 64.22 -24.75 15.07
N GLY A 520 64.97 -25.25 14.06
CA GLY A 520 65.94 -26.33 14.23
C GLY A 520 67.11 -25.95 15.17
N PRO A 521 68.01 -26.90 15.53
CA PRO A 521 68.93 -27.47 14.53
C PRO A 521 69.37 -28.94 14.77
N GLY A 522 70.03 -29.51 13.75
CA GLY A 522 71.27 -30.26 13.99
C GLY A 522 71.28 -31.80 13.93
N ALA A 523 71.79 -32.29 12.81
CA ALA A 523 72.78 -33.37 12.68
C ALA A 523 72.42 -34.87 12.79
N ALA A 524 72.94 -35.57 11.78
CA ALA A 524 73.51 -36.94 11.77
C ALA A 524 72.59 -38.15 11.53
N GLY A 525 72.75 -38.73 10.33
CA GLY A 525 73.30 -40.08 10.22
C GLY A 525 72.36 -41.24 9.86
N SER A 526 72.66 -41.88 8.71
CA SER A 526 72.43 -43.31 8.35
C SER A 526 71.00 -43.85 8.45
N GLY A 527 70.37 -44.37 7.39
CA GLY A 527 70.73 -45.56 6.63
C GLY A 527 69.41 -46.20 6.17
N ALA A 528 69.23 -46.41 4.87
CA ALA A 528 69.16 -47.72 4.23
C ALA A 528 67.74 -48.32 4.09
N SER A 529 67.41 -48.62 2.82
CA SER A 529 66.60 -49.75 2.30
C SER A 529 65.11 -49.88 2.64
N GLY A 530 64.26 -49.85 1.59
CA GLY A 530 62.89 -50.40 1.58
C GLY A 530 62.88 -51.94 1.50
N PRO A 531 61.92 -52.62 0.82
CA PRO A 531 60.58 -52.23 0.35
C PRO A 531 59.50 -53.31 0.70
N GLY A 532 58.29 -53.19 0.10
CA GLY A 532 57.36 -54.32 -0.14
C GLY A 532 56.09 -54.31 0.74
N GLU A 533 54.90 -54.07 0.17
CA GLU A 533 53.95 -55.09 -0.35
C GLU A 533 53.19 -55.78 0.81
N GLU A 534 51.85 -55.78 0.91
CA GLU A 534 50.89 -56.36 -0.02
C GLU A 534 49.44 -55.86 0.20
N ARG A 535 48.73 -55.89 -0.93
CA ARG A 535 47.28 -55.85 -1.19
C ARG A 535 46.37 -56.57 -0.17
N ARG A 536 45.20 -55.99 0.09
CA ARG A 536 43.92 -56.37 -0.52
C ARG A 536 42.85 -55.30 -0.32
#